data_AF-A0A0R1NNG1-F1
#
_entry.id   AF-A0A0R1NNG1-F1
#
_cell.length_a   1.000
_cell.length_b   1.000
_cell.length_c   1.000
_cell.angle_alpha   90.00
_cell.angle_beta   90.00
_cell.angle_gamma   90.00
#
_symmetry.space_group_name_H-M   'P 1'
#
loop_
_entity.id
_entity.type
_entity.pdbx_description
1 polymer ?
#
loop_
_entity_poly.entity_id
_entity_poly.type
_entity_poly.pdbx_seq_one_letter_code
_entity_poly.pdbx_strand_id
1 'polypeptide(L)' 'MLLIVTLIFLAIFHLTYKFLTKWVWTLLLFAIIYDFGLWMVEHWQLSIVILCILLGLYDHFVYAKRHHSKTLFGINK' A
#
# COMPACT_ATOMS: atom_id res chain seq x y z
N MET A 1 -25.15 -10.75 45.70
CA MET A 1 -25.05 -11.32 44.33
C MET A 1 -24.65 -10.27 43.28
N LEU A 2 -25.32 -9.12 43.20
CA LEU A 2 -25.00 -8.07 42.22
C LEU A 2 -23.51 -7.66 42.19
N LEU A 3 -22.89 -7.49 43.37
CA LEU A 3 -21.49 -7.05 43.50
C LEU A 3 -20.50 -8.05 42.89
N ILE A 4 -20.76 -9.35 43.05
CA ILE A 4 -19.94 -10.45 42.50
C ILE A 4 -20.08 -10.50 40.97
N VAL A 5 -21.30 -10.31 40.46
CA VAL A 5 -21.56 -10.28 39.01
C VAL A 5 -20.83 -9.11 38.35
N THR A 6 -20.82 -7.93 38.97
CA THR A 6 -20.04 -6.78 38.47
C THR A 6 -18.54 -7.04 38.44
N LEU A 7 -17.98 -7.70 39.45
CA LEU A 7 -16.55 -8.03 39.48
C LEU A 7 -16.17 -9.03 38.39
N ILE A 8 -17.01 -10.03 38.14
CA ILE A 8 -16.81 -11.00 37.06
C ILE A 8 -16.89 -10.32 35.69
N PHE A 9 -17.88 -9.43 35.49
CA PHE A 9 -18.04 -8.69 34.24
C PHE A 9 -16.84 -7.77 33.97
N LEU A 10 -16.37 -7.04 34.99
CA LEU A 10 -15.20 -6.17 34.89
C LEU A 10 -13.92 -6.98 34.56
N ALA A 11 -13.75 -8.14 35.18
CA ALA A 11 -12.60 -9.02 34.93
C ALA A 11 -12.59 -9.57 33.49
N ILE A 12 -13.74 -10.04 33.00
CA ILE A 12 -13.89 -10.54 31.63
C ILE A 12 -13.65 -9.41 30.63
N PHE A 13 -14.26 -8.24 30.84
CA PHE A 13 -14.10 -7.08 29.97
C PHE A 13 -12.64 -6.63 29.88
N HIS A 14 -11.92 -6.59 31.01
CA HIS A 14 -10.52 -6.23 31.04
C HIS A 14 -9.63 -7.26 30.31
N LEU A 15 -9.98 -8.55 30.39
CA LEU A 15 -9.26 -9.62 29.70
C LEU A 15 -9.48 -9.56 28.18
N THR A 16 -10.73 -9.35 27.75
CA THR A 16 -11.10 -9.17 26.35
C THR A 16 -10.47 -7.91 25.75
N TYR A 17 -10.49 -6.79 26.48
CA TYR A 17 -9.89 -5.52 26.04
C TYR A 17 -8.37 -5.65 25.84
N LYS A 18 -7.67 -6.30 26.79
CA LYS A 18 -6.22 -6.50 26.72
C LYS A 18 -5.81 -7.50 25.63
N PHE A 19 -6.69 -8.44 25.29
CA PHE A 19 -6.46 -9.35 24.18
C PHE A 19 -6.73 -8.64 22.85
N LEU A 20 -7.85 -7.95 22.69
CA LEU A 20 -8.21 -7.22 21.47
C LEU A 20 -7.17 -6.16 21.12
N THR A 21 -6.67 -5.40 22.08
CA THR A 21 -5.67 -4.33 21.81
C THR A 21 -4.41 -4.85 21.13
N LYS A 22 -3.98 -6.09 21.37
CA LYS A 22 -2.84 -6.67 20.65
C LYS A 22 -3.17 -7.04 19.20
N TRP A 23 -4.39 -7.53 18.96
CA TRP A 23 -4.84 -7.93 17.62
C TRP A 23 -5.28 -6.77 16.76
N VAL A 24 -5.76 -5.68 17.36
CA VAL A 24 -6.20 -4.46 16.67
C VAL A 24 -5.06 -3.86 15.84
N TRP A 25 -3.84 -3.78 16.39
CA TRP A 25 -2.69 -3.25 15.63
C TRP A 25 -2.29 -4.13 14.45
N THR A 26 -2.31 -5.44 14.64
CA THR A 26 -2.02 -6.41 13.57
C THR A 26 -3.09 -6.32 12.47
N LEU A 27 -4.38 -6.31 12.86
CA LEU A 27 -5.50 -6.15 11.91
C LEU A 27 -5.46 -4.79 11.21
N LEU A 28 -5.07 -3.72 11.91
CA LEU A 28 -4.91 -2.39 11.33
C LEU A 28 -3.81 -2.39 10.26
N LEU A 29 -2.68 -3.04 10.50
CA LEU A 29 -1.61 -3.17 9.52
C LEU A 29 -2.10 -3.92 8.27
N PHE A 30 -2.81 -5.03 8.45
CA PHE A 30 -3.40 -5.78 7.33
C PHE A 30 -4.44 -4.95 6.57
N ALA A 31 -5.28 -4.19 7.27
CA ALA A 31 -6.27 -3.31 6.65
C ALA A 31 -5.61 -2.22 5.80
N ILE A 32 -4.55 -1.58 6.29
CA ILE A 32 -3.79 -0.56 5.54
C ILE A 32 -3.17 -1.17 4.28
N ILE A 33 -2.53 -2.35 4.38
CA ILE A 33 -1.92 -3.02 3.22
C ILE A 33 -2.98 -3.41 2.19
N TYR A 34 -4.13 -3.93 2.65
CA TYR A 34 -5.23 -4.31 1.79
C TYR A 34 -5.83 -3.10 1.06
N ASP A 35 -6.04 -2.00 1.78
CA ASP A 35 -6.56 -0.74 1.24
C ASP A 35 -5.59 -0.12 0.22
N PHE A 36 -4.28 -0.13 0.51
CA PHE A 36 -3.25 0.25 -0.45
C PHE A 36 -3.24 -0.64 -1.71
N GLY A 37 -3.42 -1.95 -1.54
CA GLY A 37 -3.50 -2.90 -2.64
C GLY A 37 -4.71 -2.63 -3.54
N LEU A 38 -5.88 -2.39 -2.94
CA LEU A 38 -7.10 -2.01 -3.64
C LEU A 38 -6.93 -0.67 -4.38
N TRP A 39 -6.35 0.32 -3.71
CA TRP A 39 -6.05 1.62 -4.32
C TRP A 39 -5.11 1.46 -5.53
N MET A 40 -4.07 0.63 -5.44
CA MET A 40 -3.17 0.35 -6.57
C MET A 40 -3.87 -0.33 -7.75
N VAL A 41 -4.82 -1.23 -7.49
CA VAL A 41 -5.60 -1.91 -8.54
C VAL A 41 -6.58 -0.93 -9.19
N GLU A 42 -7.24 -0.09 -8.39
CA GLU A 42 -8.18 0.91 -8.90
C GLU A 42 -7.45 1.97 -9.74
N HIS A 43 -6.22 2.32 -9.35
CA HIS A 43 -5.36 3.29 -10.04
C HIS A 43 -4.31 2.62 -10.94
N TRP A 44 -4.56 1.39 -11.43
CA TRP A 44 -3.57 0.66 -12.23
C TRP A 44 -3.11 1.45 -13.48
N GLN A 45 -4.01 2.26 -14.03
CA GLN A 45 -3.72 3.17 -15.14
C GLN A 45 -2.66 4.21 -14.77
N LEU A 46 -2.68 4.76 -13.55
CA LEU A 46 -1.65 5.70 -13.08
C LEU A 46 -0.28 5.02 -12.97
N SER A 47 -0.23 3.77 -12.52
CA SER A 47 1.01 2.99 -12.49
C SER A 47 1.62 2.81 -13.88
N ILE A 48 0.78 2.56 -14.90
CA ILE A 48 1.24 2.50 -16.30
C ILE A 48 1.72 3.86 -16.78
N VAL A 49 0.99 4.94 -16.48
CA VAL A 49 1.38 6.30 -16.89
C VAL A 49 2.74 6.66 -16.29
N ILE A 50 2.97 6.36 -15.01
CA ILE A 50 4.27 6.57 -14.35
C ILE A 50 5.36 5.74 -15.04
N LEU A 51 5.09 4.48 -15.36
CA LEU A 51 6.03 3.61 -16.09
C LEU A 51 6.36 4.18 -17.49
N CYS A 52 5.36 4.65 -18.23
CA CYS A 52 5.53 5.27 -19.55
C CYS A 52 6.34 6.56 -19.47
N ILE A 53 6.09 7.41 -18.47
CA ILE A 53 6.88 8.62 -18.22
C ILE A 53 8.33 8.23 -17.90
N LEU A 54 8.54 7.20 -17.07
CA LEU A 54 9.88 6.70 -16.75
C LEU A 54 10.63 6.20 -18.00
N LEU A 55 9.94 5.43 -18.85
CA LEU A 55 10.50 4.92 -20.11
C LEU A 55 10.83 6.06 -21.08
N GLY A 56 9.96 7.07 -21.18
CA GLY A 56 10.23 8.26 -22.00
C GLY A 56 11.40 9.10 -21.46
N LEU A 57 11.50 9.27 -20.14
CA LEU A 57 12.63 9.94 -19.50
C LEU A 57 13.93 9.16 -19.71
N TYR A 58 13.89 7.83 -19.56
CA TYR A 58 15.04 6.97 -19.81
C TYR A 58 15.49 7.05 -21.27
N ASP A 59 14.55 7.03 -22.21
CA ASP A 59 14.84 7.20 -23.64
C ASP A 59 15.51 8.56 -23.91
N HIS A 60 14.94 9.64 -23.40
CA HIS A 60 15.46 11.00 -23.61
C HIS A 60 16.83 11.24 -22.95
N PHE A 61 17.03 10.80 -21.71
CA PHE A 61 18.24 11.13 -20.95
C PHE A 61 19.37 10.13 -21.12
N VAL A 62 19.07 8.84 -21.27
CA VAL A 62 20.06 7.77 -21.28
C VAL A 62 20.26 7.24 -22.69
N TYR A 63 19.17 6.87 -23.38
CA TYR A 63 19.27 6.17 -24.66
C TYR A 63 19.68 7.10 -25.81
N ALA A 64 19.01 8.24 -25.97
CA ALA A 64 19.30 9.21 -27.02
C ALA A 64 20.73 9.79 -26.93
N LYS A 65 21.26 9.95 -25.71
CA LYS A 65 22.65 10.37 -25.48
C LYS A 65 23.66 9.30 -25.89
N ARG A 66 23.32 8.01 -25.77
CA ARG A 66 24.22 6.89 -26.09
C ARG A 66 24.19 6.50 -27.57
N HIS A 67 23.06 6.72 -28.26
CA HIS A 67 22.82 6.20 -29.60
C HIS A 67 22.66 7.27 -30.68
N HIS A 68 23.30 8.44 -30.54
CA HIS A 68 23.34 9.50 -31.56
C HIS A 68 21.94 9.84 -32.11
N SER A 69 21.04 10.29 -31.24
CA SER A 69 19.70 10.78 -31.61
C SER A 69 18.69 9.72 -32.07
N LYS A 70 19.02 8.42 -31.98
CA LYS A 70 18.04 7.34 -32.13
C LYS A 70 17.23 7.17 -30.85
N THR A 71 15.91 7.19 -30.97
CA THR A 71 15.00 6.85 -29.85
C THR A 71 14.84 5.34 -29.74
N LEU A 72 14.58 4.86 -28.52
CA LEU A 72 14.33 3.47 -28.16
C LEU A 72 13.06 2.94 -28.83
N PHE A 73 12.14 3.84 -29.22
CA PHE A 73 10.92 3.55 -29.95
C PHE A 73 11.10 3.54 -31.48
N GLY A 74 12.34 3.60 -31.99
CA GLY A 74 12.63 3.53 -33.42
C GLY A 74 12.24 4.78 -34.22
N ILE A 75 11.85 5.86 -33.54
CA ILE A 75 11.64 7.16 -34.16
C ILE A 75 13.02 7.77 -34.39
N ASN A 76 13.46 7.77 -35.64
CA ASN A 76 14.68 8.47 -36.04
C ASN A 76 14.32 9.96 -36.13
N LYS A 77 14.96 10.79 -35.31
CA LYS A 77 14.79 12.25 -35.36
C LYS A 77 15.60 12.86 -36.50
#